data_AF-A0A645FPT3-F1
#
_entry.id   AF-A0A645FPT3-F1
#
_cell.length_a   1.000
_cell.length_b   1.000
_cell.length_c   1.000
_cell.angle_alpha   90.00
_cell.angle_beta   90.00
_cell.angle_gamma   90.00
#
_symmetry.space_group_name_H-M   'P 1'
#
loop_
_entity.id
_entity.type
_entity.pdbx_description
1 polymer ?
#
loop_
_entity_poly.entity_id
_entity_poly.type
_entity_poly.pdbx_seq_one_letter_code
_entity_poly.pdbx_strand_id
1 'polypeptide(L)' 'MFYTSKTANKMADSKHGIGLGLTICDVIIKAHGGTIKAANRHDGPGAEFIFTLPMED' A
#
# COMPACT_ATOMS: atom_id res chain seq x y z
N MET A 1 -0.04 14.58 -9.40
CA MET A 1 1.01 14.76 -8.38
C MET A 1 1.49 13.36 -7.98
N PHE A 2 2.77 13.04 -8.18
CA PHE A 2 3.34 11.73 -7.82
C PHE A 2 4.10 11.86 -6.48
N TYR A 3 3.77 11.02 -5.50
CA TYR A 3 4.25 11.09 -4.11
C TYR A 3 5.64 10.46 -3.89
N THR A 4 6.57 10.63 -4.83
CA THR A 4 7.95 10.14 -4.70
C THR A 4 8.82 11.20 -4.04
N SER A 5 9.40 10.91 -2.86
CA SER A 5 10.46 11.74 -2.30
C SER A 5 11.70 11.68 -3.19
N LYS A 6 12.14 12.84 -3.70
CA LYS A 6 13.44 12.98 -4.35
C LYS A 6 14.53 13.07 -3.28
N THR A 7 14.91 11.94 -2.69
CA THR A 7 16.13 11.86 -1.88
C THR A 7 16.81 10.50 -2.05
N ALA A 8 18.14 10.54 -2.06
CA ALA A 8 19.11 9.44 -2.04
C ALA A 8 19.54 8.84 -3.39
N ASN A 9 20.53 9.50 -3.99
CA ASN A 9 21.62 8.86 -4.72
C ASN A 9 22.66 8.35 -3.71
N LYS A 10 22.60 7.06 -3.32
CA LYS A 10 23.74 6.17 -3.03
C LYS A 10 23.24 4.83 -2.47
N MET A 11 23.68 3.75 -3.13
CA MET A 11 23.52 2.34 -2.76
C MET A 11 22.11 1.77 -2.97
N ALA A 12 22.02 0.83 -3.90
CA ALA A 12 20.83 0.13 -4.34
C ALA A 12 20.44 -0.96 -3.34
N ASP A 13 20.18 -0.59 -2.09
CA ASP A 13 19.55 -1.47 -1.13
C ASP A 13 18.55 -0.66 -0.30
N SER A 14 17.26 -0.95 -0.50
CA SER A 14 16.13 -0.35 0.20
C SER A 14 16.11 1.18 0.22
N LYS A 15 15.72 1.82 -0.90
CA LYS A 15 15.20 3.19 -0.87
C LYS A 15 14.04 3.22 0.13
N HIS A 16 14.30 3.71 1.33
CA HIS A 16 13.31 3.89 2.39
C HIS A 16 12.32 4.96 1.94
N GLY A 17 11.35 4.55 1.11
CA GLY A 17 10.21 5.39 0.79
C GLY A 17 9.52 5.74 2.09
N ILE A 18 8.96 6.94 2.18
CA ILE A 18 8.26 7.49 3.35
C ILE A 18 6.97 6.72 3.73
N GLY A 19 6.76 5.49 3.23
CA GLY A 19 5.61 4.66 3.57
C GLY A 19 4.27 5.14 2.99
N LEU A 20 4.28 6.01 1.99
CA LEU A 20 3.04 6.61 1.49
C LEU A 20 2.14 5.68 0.67
N GLY A 21 2.67 4.59 0.12
CA GLY A 21 1.91 3.71 -0.78
C GLY A 21 0.62 3.19 -0.14
N LEU A 22 0.73 2.56 1.04
CA LEU A 22 -0.44 2.01 1.75
C LEU A 22 -1.34 3.10 2.33
N THR A 23 -0.79 4.24 2.75
CA THR A 23 -1.59 5.39 3.20
C THR A 23 -2.48 5.93 2.08
N ILE A 24 -1.92 6.02 0.85
CA ILE A 24 -2.69 6.42 -0.33
C ILE A 24 -3.75 5.36 -0.64
N CYS A 25 -3.41 4.07 -0.61
CA CYS A 25 -4.38 3.00 -0.80
C CYS A 25 -5.54 3.08 0.21
N ASP A 26 -5.24 3.27 1.50
CA ASP A 26 -6.25 3.38 2.56
C ASP A 26 -7.23 4.53 2.30
N VAL A 27 -6.73 5.71 1.94
CA VAL A 27 -7.57 6.87 1.62
C VAL A 27 -8.46 6.59 0.40
N ILE A 28 -7.89 6.05 -0.68
CA ILE A 28 -8.64 5.75 -1.90
C ILE A 28 -9.74 4.71 -1.61
N ILE A 29 -9.39 3.60 -0.96
CA ILE A 29 -10.33 2.50 -0.71
C ILE A 29 -11.47 2.96 0.20
N LYS A 30 -11.19 3.71 1.26
CA LYS A 30 -12.22 4.27 2.15
C LYS A 30 -13.12 5.26 1.44
N ALA A 31 -12.57 6.10 0.56
CA ALA A 31 -13.36 7.05 -0.22
C ALA A 31 -14.39 6.35 -1.15
N HIS A 32 -14.11 5.11 -1.56
CA HIS A 32 -15.02 4.29 -2.36
C HIS A 32 -15.88 3.33 -1.50
N GLY A 33 -15.99 3.59 -0.18
CA GLY A 33 -16.79 2.76 0.74
C GLY A 33 -16.21 1.36 1.00
N GLY A 34 -14.94 1.15 0.66
CA GLY A 34 -14.26 -0.13 0.81
C GLY A 34 -13.55 -0.33 2.14
N THR A 35 -12.87 -1.47 2.25
CA THR A 35 -12.00 -1.80 3.40
C THR A 35 -10.66 -2.34 2.92
N ILE A 36 -9.60 -2.17 3.72
CA ILE A 36 -8.27 -2.74 3.49
C ILE A 36 -7.73 -3.41 4.75
N LYS A 37 -7.05 -4.53 4.60
CA LYS A 37 -6.37 -5.29 5.67
C LYS A 37 -4.98 -5.73 5.22
N ALA A 38 -4.08 -5.87 6.18
CA ALA A 38 -2.74 -6.41 5.97
C ALA A 38 -2.48 -7.54 6.97
N ALA A 39 -1.90 -8.63 6.50
CA ALA A 39 -1.52 -9.78 7.32
C ALA A 39 -0.26 -10.44 6.76
N ASN A 40 0.38 -11.31 7.54
CA ASN A 40 1.35 -12.25 6.98
C ASN A 40 0.60 -13.34 6.21
N ARG A 41 1.24 -13.86 5.15
CA ARG A 41 0.70 -15.01 4.43
C ARG A 41 0.58 -16.21 5.35
N HIS A 42 -0.51 -16.96 5.17
CA HIS A 42 -0.78 -18.17 5.95
C HIS A 42 -0.17 -19.42 5.29
N ASP A 43 0.14 -19.36 3.99
CA ASP A 43 0.62 -20.46 3.15
C ASP A 43 2.14 -20.42 2.87
N GLY A 44 2.86 -19.48 3.48
CA GLY A 44 4.29 -19.32 3.27
C GLY A 44 4.82 -17.97 3.73
N PRO A 45 6.11 -17.68 3.46
CA PRO A 45 6.70 -16.38 3.76
C PRO A 45 6.09 -15.26 2.91
N GLY A 46 5.97 -14.08 3.50
CA GLY A 46 5.51 -12.87 2.83
C GLY A 46 4.33 -12.20 3.52
N ALA A 47 3.87 -11.10 2.91
CA ALA A 47 2.72 -10.33 3.37
C ALA A 47 1.58 -10.40 2.35
N GLU A 48 0.36 -10.34 2.86
CA GLU A 48 -0.88 -10.31 2.09
C GLU A 48 -1.63 -9.01 2.44
N PHE A 49 -2.07 -8.30 1.40
CA PHE A 49 -2.88 -7.09 1.50
C PHE A 49 -4.18 -7.32 0.75
N ILE A 50 -5.30 -7.25 1.47
CA ILE A 50 -6.62 -7.54 0.93
C ILE A 50 -7.45 -6.27 1.00
N PHE A 51 -8.07 -5.87 -0.12
CA PHE A 51 -9.07 -4.83 -0.12
C PHE A 51 -10.38 -5.30 -0.72
N THR A 52 -11.47 -4.68 -0.30
CA THR A 52 -12.82 -4.97 -0.77
C THR A 52 -13.50 -3.66 -1.14
N LEU A 53 -14.20 -3.64 -2.27
CA LEU A 53 -15.07 -2.53 -2.67
C LEU A 53 -16.51 -3.03 -2.80
N PRO A 54 -17.52 -2.21 -2.48
CA PRO A 54 -18.90 -2.51 -2.84
C PRO A 54 -19.03 -2.68 -4.36
N MET A 55 -19.86 -3.62 -4.80
CA MET A 55 -20.28 -3.74 -6.20
C MET A 55 -21.41 -2.72 -6.44
N GLU A 56 -21.42 -2.06 -7.59
CA GLU A 56 -22.56 -1.23 -8.02
C GLU A 56 -23.75 -2.13 -8.40
N ASP A 57 -24.98 -1.64 -8.19
CA ASP A 57 -26.22 -2.33 -8.59
C ASP A 57 -26.38 -2.43 -10.12
#